data_AF-W7FIL6-F1
#
_entry.id   AF-W7FIL6-F1
#
_cell.length_a   1.000
_cell.length_b   1.000
_cell.length_c   1.000
_cell.angle_alpha   90.00
_cell.angle_beta   90.00
_cell.angle_gamma   90.00
#
_symmetry.space_group_name_H-M   'P 1'
#
loop_
_entity.id
_entity.type
_entity.pdbx_description
1 polymer ?
#
loop_
_entity_poly.entity_id
_entity_poly.type
_entity_poly.pdbx_seq_one_letter_code
_entity_poly.pdbx_strand_id
1 'polypeptide(L)'
;MARSSAVGTQKTVMQIAEQFQQEEKQKANGTPWETKKDDVNQNHQNVLLPPLRRHMCTSNLENLNVDSEGLSGNHVSDLLLDDVLLTAKYEGEYIKK
;
A
#
# COMPACT_ATOMS: atom_id res chain seq x y z
N MET A 1 13.13 -6.61 40.71
CA MET A 1 12.38 -7.29 39.62
C MET A 1 11.04 -6.58 39.51
N ALA A 2 10.53 -6.04 38.42
CA ALA A 2 10.99 -5.88 37.04
C ALA A 2 10.49 -4.49 36.58
N ARG A 3 11.36 -3.68 36.00
CA ARG A 3 10.99 -2.51 35.19
C ARG A 3 11.24 -2.89 33.74
N SER A 4 10.21 -3.31 33.01
CA SER A 4 10.23 -3.28 31.55
C SER A 4 8.83 -3.53 31.00
N SER A 5 8.22 -2.52 30.39
CA SER A 5 7.53 -2.63 29.10
C SER A 5 6.74 -1.33 28.81
N ALA A 6 7.46 -0.28 28.41
CA ALA A 6 6.87 0.91 27.77
C ALA A 6 7.74 1.43 26.61
N VAL A 7 8.91 0.82 26.38
CA VAL A 7 9.90 1.20 25.36
C VAL A 7 9.55 0.62 23.98
N GLY A 8 8.61 -0.33 23.88
CA GLY A 8 8.23 -0.96 22.61
C GLY A 8 7.42 -0.04 21.70
N THR A 9 6.45 0.71 22.24
CA THR A 9 5.45 1.42 21.42
C THR A 9 5.99 2.73 20.85
N GLN A 10 6.77 3.49 21.60
CA GLN A 10 7.36 4.76 21.11
C GLN A 10 8.50 4.52 20.13
N LYS A 11 9.24 3.42 20.27
CA LYS A 11 10.34 3.06 19.38
C LYS A 11 9.83 2.72 17.98
N THR A 12 8.66 2.06 17.90
CA THR A 12 7.95 1.79 16.65
C THR A 12 7.41 3.07 15.99
N VAL A 13 6.85 4.01 16.75
CA VAL A 13 6.33 5.27 16.18
C VAL A 13 7.45 6.15 15.62
N MET A 14 8.60 6.24 16.28
CA MET A 14 9.75 6.98 15.74
C MET A 14 10.36 6.28 14.52
N GLN A 15 10.49 4.95 14.53
CA GLN A 15 10.99 4.22 13.36
C GLN A 15 10.04 4.30 12.17
N ILE A 16 8.73 4.30 12.38
CA ILE A 16 7.74 4.52 11.32
C ILE A 16 7.85 5.95 10.77
N ALA A 17 8.00 6.96 11.63
CA ALA A 17 8.19 8.34 11.19
C ALA A 17 9.50 8.50 10.40
N GLU A 18 10.59 7.86 10.83
CA GLU A 18 11.85 7.82 10.09
C GLU A 18 11.67 7.14 8.73
N GLN A 19 10.99 5.99 8.66
CA GLN A 19 10.67 5.31 7.39
C GLN A 19 9.88 6.21 6.43
N PHE A 20 8.85 6.92 6.91
CA PHE A 20 8.11 7.89 6.09
C PHE A 20 9.01 9.04 5.60
N GLN A 21 9.90 9.56 6.45
CA GLN A 21 10.86 10.60 6.05
C GLN A 21 11.90 10.08 5.05
N GLN A 22 12.30 8.81 5.15
CA GLN A 22 13.15 8.16 4.17
C GLN A 22 12.44 7.99 2.82
N GLU A 23 11.17 7.57 2.81
CA GLU A 23 10.38 7.39 1.59
C GLU A 23 10.17 8.70 0.83
N GLU A 24 9.92 9.82 1.52
CA GLU A 24 9.80 11.13 0.86
C GLU A 24 11.14 11.61 0.28
N LYS A 25 12.26 11.37 0.98
CA LYS A 25 13.60 11.64 0.43
C LYS A 25 13.92 10.77 -0.78
N GLN A 26 13.47 9.51 -0.80
CA GLN A 26 13.60 8.62 -1.96
C GLN A 26 12.69 9.04 -3.12
N LYS A 27 11.50 9.57 -2.84
CA LYS A 27 10.59 10.17 -3.85
C LYS A 27 11.25 11.38 -4.52
N ALA A 28 11.94 12.23 -3.75
CA ALA A 28 12.63 13.42 -4.25
C ALA A 28 13.87 13.12 -5.11
N ASN A 29 14.65 12.09 -4.76
CA ASN A 29 15.82 11.67 -5.54
C ASN A 29 15.50 10.79 -6.76
N GLY A 30 14.23 10.35 -6.88
CA GLY A 30 13.78 9.45 -7.93
C GLY A 30 14.20 8.00 -7.64
N THR A 31 13.22 7.12 -7.49
CA THR A 31 13.48 5.68 -7.32
C THR A 31 13.68 5.04 -8.70
N PRO A 32 14.64 4.11 -8.87
CA PRO A 32 14.84 3.45 -10.16
C PRO A 32 13.67 2.53 -10.53
N TRP A 33 13.52 2.29 -11.82
CA TRP A 33 12.60 1.29 -12.34
C TRP A 33 13.23 -0.08 -12.15
N GLU A 34 12.43 -1.04 -11.68
CA GLU A 34 12.92 -2.37 -11.27
C GLU A 34 12.00 -3.44 -11.82
N THR A 35 12.58 -4.60 -12.13
CA THR A 35 11.82 -5.81 -12.49
C THR A 35 11.39 -6.52 -11.21
N LYS A 36 10.15 -7.04 -11.17
CA LYS A 36 9.69 -7.90 -10.08
C LYS A 36 9.23 -9.24 -10.65
N LYS A 37 10.06 -10.27 -10.51
CA LYS A 37 9.78 -11.58 -11.14
C LYS A 37 8.62 -12.33 -10.47
N ASP A 38 8.41 -12.11 -9.18
CA ASP A 38 7.39 -12.79 -8.39
C ASP A 38 6.02 -12.10 -8.46
N ASP A 39 6.02 -10.77 -8.66
CA ASP A 39 4.79 -9.95 -8.65
C ASP A 39 4.26 -9.64 -10.07
N VAL A 40 4.93 -10.15 -11.11
CA VAL A 40 4.58 -9.92 -12.52
C VAL A 40 4.28 -11.25 -13.19
N ASN A 41 3.41 -11.23 -14.19
CA ASN A 41 3.08 -12.41 -14.99
C ASN A 41 4.36 -13.08 -15.52
N GLN A 42 4.42 -14.41 -15.47
CA GLN A 42 5.58 -15.22 -15.88
C GLN A 42 6.01 -14.96 -17.34
N ASN A 43 5.09 -14.54 -18.21
CA ASN A 43 5.38 -14.18 -19.60
C ASN A 43 6.03 -12.79 -19.75
N HIS A 44 6.14 -12.02 -18.67
CA HIS A 44 6.53 -10.60 -18.67
C HIS A 44 7.60 -10.26 -17.62
N GLN A 45 8.47 -11.22 -17.27
CA GLN A 45 9.48 -11.04 -16.21
C GLN A 45 10.50 -9.92 -16.43
N ASN A 46 10.69 -9.48 -17.68
CA ASN A 46 11.64 -8.42 -18.03
C ASN A 46 10.99 -7.03 -18.10
N VAL A 47 9.72 -6.89 -17.67
CA VAL A 47 9.05 -5.58 -17.63
C VAL A 47 9.56 -4.77 -16.45
N LEU A 48 9.98 -3.53 -16.75
CA LEU A 48 10.36 -2.55 -15.74
C LEU A 48 9.11 -1.91 -15.16
N LEU A 49 8.94 -2.03 -13.84
CA LEU A 49 7.84 -1.40 -13.13
C LEU A 49 8.24 -0.01 -12.64
N PRO A 50 7.43 1.03 -12.91
CA PRO A 50 7.67 2.35 -12.32
C PRO A 50 7.51 2.28 -10.80
N PRO A 51 8.27 3.07 -10.04
CA PRO A 51 8.17 3.12 -8.57
C PRO A 51 6.74 3.37 -8.07
N LEU A 52 6.01 4.28 -8.71
CA LEU A 52 4.62 4.58 -8.38
C LEU A 52 3.72 3.34 -8.45
N ARG A 53 3.91 2.46 -9.44
CA ARG A 53 3.08 1.24 -9.56
C ARG A 53 3.41 0.19 -8.50
N ARG A 54 4.66 0.19 -8.00
CA ARG A 54 5.12 -0.71 -6.93
C ARG A 54 4.61 -0.30 -5.55
N HIS A 55 4.31 0.99 -5.37
CA HIS A 55 3.85 1.57 -4.11
C HIS A 55 2.46 2.21 -4.26
N MET A 56 1.58 1.55 -5.03
CA MET A 56 0.20 1.98 -5.22
C MET A 56 -0.64 1.65 -3.98
N CYS A 57 -1.53 2.56 -3.58
CA CYS A 57 -2.35 2.44 -2.38
C CYS A 57 -3.56 1.50 -2.57
N THR A 58 -3.34 0.22 -2.89
CA THR A 58 -4.38 -0.81 -3.15
C THR A 58 -4.61 -1.79 -1.99
N SER A 59 -4.04 -1.54 -0.81
CA SER A 59 -4.07 -2.49 0.31
C SER A 59 -5.47 -2.85 0.80
N ASN A 60 -6.45 -1.94 0.66
CA ASN A 60 -7.86 -2.24 0.97
C ASN A 60 -8.42 -3.31 0.00
N LEU A 61 -8.09 -3.23 -1.29
CA LEU A 61 -8.52 -4.20 -2.30
C LEU A 61 -7.79 -5.55 -2.17
N GLU A 62 -6.54 -5.55 -1.71
CA GLU A 62 -5.77 -6.77 -1.45
C GLU A 62 -6.31 -7.55 -0.23
N ASN A 63 -6.95 -6.86 0.71
CA ASN A 63 -7.55 -7.43 1.91
C ASN A 63 -9.08 -7.40 1.85
N LEU A 64 -9.65 -7.43 0.65
CA LEU A 64 -11.08 -7.38 0.44
C LEU A 64 -11.75 -8.63 1.04
N ASN A 65 -12.69 -8.43 1.95
CA ASN A 65 -13.47 -9.53 2.53
C ASN A 65 -14.69 -9.83 1.66
N VAL A 66 -14.54 -10.75 0.71
CA VAL A 66 -15.61 -11.17 -0.22
C VAL A 66 -16.79 -11.85 0.45
N ASP A 67 -16.62 -12.36 1.67
CA ASP A 67 -17.69 -12.97 2.46
C ASP A 67 -18.50 -11.94 3.26
N SER A 68 -18.09 -10.67 3.24
CA SER A 68 -18.81 -9.59 3.93
C SER A 68 -20.18 -9.30 3.30
N GLU A 69 -21.13 -8.85 4.13
CA GLU A 69 -22.46 -8.46 3.65
C GLU A 69 -22.35 -7.38 2.57
N GLY A 70 -22.90 -7.69 1.40
CA GLY A 70 -22.95 -6.78 0.26
C GLY A 70 -21.76 -6.85 -0.71
N LEU A 71 -20.66 -7.53 -0.35
CA LEU A 71 -19.68 -8.03 -1.33
C LEU A 71 -20.01 -9.47 -1.80
N SER A 72 -21.18 -9.98 -1.39
CA SER A 72 -21.81 -11.19 -1.91
C SER A 72 -23.26 -10.92 -2.34
N GLY A 73 -23.71 -11.58 -3.42
CA GLY A 73 -25.09 -11.47 -3.92
C GLY A 73 -25.31 -10.41 -5.01
N ASN A 74 -26.46 -9.73 -5.00
CA ASN A 74 -26.90 -8.86 -6.10
C ASN A 74 -26.37 -7.41 -6.02
N HIS A 75 -25.74 -7.01 -4.91
CA HIS A 75 -25.27 -5.64 -4.65
C HIS A 75 -23.73 -5.49 -4.68
N VAL A 76 -23.03 -6.53 -5.15
CA VAL A 76 -21.56 -6.61 -5.17
C VAL A 76 -20.94 -5.43 -5.93
N SER A 77 -21.60 -4.95 -7.00
CA SER A 77 -21.10 -3.85 -7.82
C SER A 77 -20.96 -2.54 -7.04
N ASP A 78 -21.90 -2.26 -6.13
CA ASP A 78 -21.99 -0.95 -5.48
C ASP A 78 -20.92 -0.83 -4.39
N LEU A 79 -20.74 -1.88 -3.59
CA LEU A 79 -19.72 -1.90 -2.54
C LEU A 79 -18.30 -2.06 -3.10
N LEU A 80 -18.13 -2.84 -4.17
CA LEU A 80 -16.85 -2.89 -4.88
C LEU A 80 -16.49 -1.51 -5.44
N LEU A 81 -17.46 -0.75 -5.95
CA LEU A 81 -17.24 0.61 -6.42
C LEU A 81 -16.79 1.53 -5.28
N ASP A 82 -17.42 1.43 -4.11
CA ASP A 82 -17.03 2.21 -2.92
C ASP A 82 -15.57 1.93 -2.51
N ASP A 83 -15.14 0.67 -2.49
CA ASP A 83 -13.75 0.30 -2.18
C ASP A 83 -12.75 0.83 -3.23
N VAL A 84 -13.12 0.77 -4.52
CA VAL A 84 -12.29 1.31 -5.61
C VAL A 84 -12.18 2.84 -5.51
N LEU A 85 -13.26 3.53 -5.17
CA LEU A 85 -13.24 4.99 -4.97
C LEU A 85 -12.39 5.37 -3.76
N LEU A 86 -12.43 4.58 -2.68
CA LEU A 86 -11.59 4.77 -1.50
C LEU A 86 -10.10 4.63 -1.84
N THR A 87 -9.74 3.59 -2.59
CA THR A 87 -8.38 3.41 -3.13
C THR A 87 -7.95 4.61 -3.97
N ALA A 88 -8.79 5.04 -4.93
CA ALA A 88 -8.47 6.14 -5.82
C ALA A 88 -8.26 7.47 -5.07
N LYS A 89 -9.05 7.72 -4.02
CA LYS A 89 -8.87 8.89 -3.16
C LYS A 89 -7.50 8.88 -2.47
N TYR A 90 -7.14 7.80 -1.79
CA TYR A 90 -5.88 7.73 -1.04
C TYR A 90 -4.66 7.75 -1.97
N GLU A 91 -4.74 7.09 -3.12
CA GLU A 91 -3.70 7.20 -4.16
C GLU A 91 -3.54 8.63 -4.65
N GLY A 92 -4.65 9.33 -4.92
CA GLY A 92 -4.63 10.75 -5.31
C GLY A 92 -4.03 11.65 -4.23
N GLU A 93 -4.34 11.40 -2.95
CA GLU A 93 -3.73 12.11 -1.82
C GLU A 93 -2.23 11.83 -1.68
N TYR A 94 -1.78 10.60 -1.96
CA TYR A 94 -0.36 10.22 -1.94
C TYR A 94 0.43 10.89 -3.08
N ILE A 95 -0.14 10.93 -4.28
CA ILE A 95 0.49 11.57 -5.45
C ILE A 95 0.59 13.09 -5.27
N LYS A 96 -0.43 13.72 -4.69
CA LYS A 96 -0.49 15.18 -4.50
C LYS A 96 0.59 15.75 -3.57
N LYS A 97 1.06 14.96 -2.60
CA LYS A 97 2.08 15.37 -1.62
C LYS A 97 3.46 15.49 -2.25
#